data_AF-A0A432G409-F1
#
_entry.id   AF-A0A432G409-F1
#
_cell.length_a   1.000
_cell.length_b   1.000
_cell.length_c   1.000
_cell.angle_alpha   90.00
_cell.angle_beta   90.00
_cell.angle_gamma   90.00
#
_symmetry.space_group_name_H-M   'P 1'
#
loop_
_entity.id
_entity.type
_entity.pdbx_description
1 polymer ?
#
loop_
_entity_poly.entity_id
_entity_poly.type
_entity_poly.pdbx_seq_one_letter_code
_entity_poly.pdbx_strand_id
1 'polypeptide(L)'
;MSIPRRGHETDAGIDLTAMAVEQKRPDIFFFDCGISIHVSDGFYVEIVPRSSIIKTDFIMANSVGIIDPDYRGRIFIPFRYVGSGDGMQAAEELLHQRIAQMLVCKLELCRIEAVDFL
;
A
#
# COMPACT_ATOMS: atom_id res chain seq x y z
N MET A 1 -2.43 6.04 17.55
CA MET A 1 -2.07 5.89 16.12
C MET A 1 -0.58 6.15 15.98
N SER A 2 0.19 5.19 15.47
CA SER A 2 1.63 5.40 15.26
C SER A 2 1.85 6.18 13.96
N ILE A 3 2.57 7.29 14.02
CA ILE A 3 3.03 7.99 12.82
C ILE A 3 3.96 7.05 12.03
N PRO A 4 3.74 6.82 10.72
CA PRO A 4 4.62 6.02 9.88
C PRO A 4 6.07 6.49 9.98
N ARG A 5 7.00 5.54 10.06
CA ARG A 5 8.43 5.83 10.17
C ARG A 5 9.26 4.77 9.47
N ARG A 6 10.48 5.14 9.11
CA ARG A 6 11.49 4.18 8.68
C ARG A 6 11.91 3.29 9.85
N GLY A 7 12.33 2.06 9.57
CA GLY A 7 12.94 1.19 10.58
C GLY A 7 14.32 1.70 11.00
N HIS A 8 15.12 2.06 10.00
CA HIS A 8 16.42 2.71 10.11
C HIS A 8 16.46 3.95 9.21
N GLU A 9 17.36 4.89 9.48
CA GLU A 9 17.46 6.15 8.72
C GLU A 9 17.68 5.93 7.21
N THR A 10 18.40 4.87 6.85
CA THR A 10 18.77 4.53 5.47
C THR A 10 17.73 3.67 4.73
N ASP A 11 16.70 3.16 5.41
CA ASP A 11 15.71 2.28 4.77
C ASP A 11 14.96 3.05 3.68
N ALA A 12 14.75 2.45 2.51
CA ALA A 12 14.00 3.09 1.42
C ALA A 12 12.50 3.28 1.77
N GLY A 13 11.93 2.31 2.50
CA GLY A 13 10.51 2.27 2.85
C GLY A 13 10.17 2.96 4.17
N ILE A 14 8.99 3.59 4.20
CA ILE A 14 8.34 4.06 5.43
C ILE A 14 7.20 3.09 5.75
N ASP A 15 7.29 2.38 6.86
CA ASP A 15 6.36 1.30 7.18
C ASP A 15 4.93 1.80 7.47
N LEU A 16 3.94 1.06 6.96
CA LEU A 16 2.52 1.28 7.19
C LEU A 16 1.92 0.17 8.05
N THR A 17 1.23 0.59 9.10
CA THR A 17 0.57 -0.29 10.07
C THR A 17 -0.89 -0.50 9.68
N ALA A 18 -1.37 -1.74 9.71
CA ALA A 18 -2.79 -2.05 9.60
C ALA A 18 -3.54 -1.57 10.85
N MET A 19 -4.54 -0.70 10.70
CA MET A 19 -5.31 -0.16 11.83
C MET A 19 -6.72 -0.73 11.91
N ALA A 20 -7.32 -0.98 10.76
CA ALA A 20 -8.61 -1.66 10.64
C ALA A 20 -8.63 -2.45 9.32
N VAL A 21 -9.57 -3.38 9.19
CA VAL A 21 -9.78 -4.12 7.95
C VAL A 21 -11.26 -4.25 7.65
N GLU A 22 -11.59 -4.15 6.37
CA GLU A 22 -12.94 -4.37 5.85
C GLU A 22 -12.86 -5.34 4.67
N GLN A 23 -13.68 -6.39 4.70
CA GLN A 23 -13.84 -7.28 3.55
C GLN A 23 -14.70 -6.61 2.49
N LYS A 24 -14.13 -6.34 1.31
CA LYS A 24 -14.84 -5.72 0.18
C LYS A 24 -15.39 -6.74 -0.81
N ARG A 25 -14.74 -7.90 -0.91
CA ARG A 25 -15.14 -9.05 -1.75
C ARG A 25 -14.73 -10.34 -1.03
N PRO A 26 -15.23 -11.53 -1.42
CA PRO A 26 -14.93 -12.79 -0.73
C PRO A 26 -13.44 -13.02 -0.44
N ASP A 27 -12.58 -12.64 -1.38
CA ASP A 27 -11.13 -12.79 -1.30
C ASP A 27 -10.38 -11.46 -1.13
N ILE A 28 -11.05 -10.30 -1.08
CA ILE A 28 -10.40 -8.97 -1.07
C ILE A 28 -10.71 -8.21 0.21
N PHE A 29 -9.64 -7.81 0.90
CA PHE A 29 -9.66 -7.12 2.18
C PHE A 29 -8.95 -5.79 2.06
N PHE A 30 -9.62 -4.72 2.47
CA PHE A 30 -9.07 -3.37 2.47
C PHE A 30 -8.57 -3.06 3.87
N PHE A 31 -7.26 -2.96 4.01
CA PHE A 31 -6.62 -2.57 5.26
C PHE A 31 -6.49 -1.06 5.31
N ASP A 32 -7.08 -0.46 6.32
CA ASP A 32 -6.96 0.96 6.60
C ASP A 32 -5.69 1.24 7.41
N CYS A 33 -4.80 2.10 6.91
CA CYS A 33 -3.60 2.52 7.64
C CYS A 33 -3.84 3.73 8.56
N GLY A 34 -5.03 4.31 8.49
CA GLY A 34 -5.50 5.45 9.28
C GLY A 34 -4.96 6.80 8.85
N ILE A 35 -4.06 6.85 7.85
CA ILE A 35 -3.38 8.07 7.42
C ILE A 35 -3.93 8.60 6.09
N SER A 36 -3.79 9.91 5.92
CA SER A 36 -3.72 10.59 4.63
C SER A 36 -2.36 11.30 4.57
N ILE A 37 -1.82 11.49 3.37
CA ILE A 37 -0.52 12.14 3.21
C ILE A 37 -0.62 13.36 2.27
N HIS A 38 0.35 14.25 2.43
CA HIS A 38 0.70 15.26 1.44
C HIS A 38 2.09 14.93 0.94
N VAL A 39 2.25 14.80 -0.37
CA VAL A 39 3.54 14.56 -1.02
C VAL A 39 4.00 15.88 -1.63
N SER A 40 5.27 16.23 -1.44
CA SER A 40 5.85 17.46 -2.00
C SER A 40 5.83 17.45 -3.53
N ASP A 41 5.75 18.63 -4.13
CA ASP A 41 5.80 18.81 -5.58
C ASP A 41 7.01 18.10 -6.20
N GLY A 42 6.79 17.44 -7.34
CA GLY A 42 7.81 16.66 -8.05
C GLY A 42 8.00 15.23 -7.54
N PHE A 43 7.16 14.75 -6.62
CA PHE A 43 7.18 13.39 -6.11
C PHE A 43 5.80 12.74 -6.09
N TYR A 44 5.76 11.43 -6.24
CA TYR A 44 4.61 10.58 -5.94
C TYR A 44 5.03 9.49 -4.94
N VAL A 45 4.07 8.71 -4.45
CA VAL A 45 4.37 7.59 -3.56
C VAL A 45 3.92 6.28 -4.16
N GLU A 46 4.80 5.29 -4.11
CA GLU A 46 4.46 3.88 -4.32
C GLU A 46 4.20 3.19 -2.99
N ILE A 47 3.14 2.40 -2.94
CA ILE A 47 2.80 1.52 -1.83
C ILE A 47 3.07 0.10 -2.26
N VAL A 48 3.99 -0.56 -1.56
CA VAL A 48 4.38 -1.94 -1.83
C VAL A 48 4.23 -2.79 -0.57
N PRO A 49 3.93 -4.10 -0.68
CA PRO A 49 3.88 -4.97 0.48
C PRO A 49 5.26 -5.06 1.14
N ARG A 50 5.30 -5.25 2.46
CA ARG A 50 6.55 -5.61 3.14
C ARG A 50 6.94 -7.03 2.73
N SER A 51 8.24 -7.30 2.65
CA SER A 51 8.74 -8.65 2.29
C SER A 51 8.20 -9.74 3.21
N SER A 52 7.88 -9.43 4.47
CA SER A 52 7.28 -10.38 5.41
C SER A 52 5.87 -10.83 5.07
N ILE A 53 5.15 -10.12 4.19
CA ILE A 53 3.80 -10.51 3.75
C ILE A 53 3.81 -11.87 3.05
N ILE A 54 4.93 -12.28 2.45
CA ILE A 54 5.07 -13.62 1.85
C ILE A 54 4.86 -14.78 2.84
N LYS A 55 4.96 -14.52 4.15
CA LYS A 55 4.72 -15.52 5.21
C LYS A 55 3.23 -15.71 5.51
N THR A 56 2.38 -14.96 4.82
CA THR A 56 0.93 -14.99 4.91
C THR A 56 0.37 -15.46 3.57
N ASP A 57 -0.91 -15.77 3.51
CA ASP A 57 -1.58 -16.06 2.24
C ASP A 57 -2.16 -14.79 1.59
N PHE A 58 -1.59 -13.61 1.85
CA PHE A 58 -2.04 -12.35 1.25
C PHE A 58 -1.11 -11.87 0.12
N ILE A 59 -1.73 -11.35 -0.94
CA ILE A 59 -1.06 -10.74 -2.09
C ILE A 59 -1.67 -9.37 -2.35
N MET A 60 -0.86 -8.32 -2.52
CA MET A 60 -1.39 -6.98 -2.76
C MET A 60 -2.12 -6.93 -4.11
N ALA A 61 -3.42 -6.66 -4.07
CA ALA A 61 -4.33 -6.94 -5.18
C ALA A 61 -4.14 -6.00 -6.38
N ASN A 62 -3.62 -4.80 -6.14
CA ASN A 62 -3.27 -3.81 -7.18
C ASN A 62 -1.76 -3.77 -7.46
N SER A 63 -0.99 -4.76 -7.00
CA SER A 63 0.47 -4.85 -7.13
C SER A 63 1.21 -3.69 -6.44
N VAL A 64 1.27 -2.53 -7.07
CA VAL A 64 1.84 -1.30 -6.52
C VAL A 64 0.73 -0.26 -6.43
N GLY A 65 0.49 0.25 -5.23
CA GLY A 65 -0.44 1.38 -5.04
C GLY A 65 0.24 2.67 -5.42
N ILE A 66 -0.30 3.41 -6.39
CA ILE A 66 0.18 4.75 -6.73
C ILE A 66 -0.62 5.77 -5.93
N ILE A 67 0.07 6.64 -5.21
CA ILE A 67 -0.51 7.79 -4.52
C ILE A 67 -0.03 9.05 -5.23
N ASP A 68 -0.97 9.69 -5.93
CA ASP A 68 -0.72 10.93 -6.67
C ASP A 68 -0.44 12.10 -5.72
N PRO A 69 0.30 13.13 -6.17
CA PRO A 69 0.69 14.26 -5.32
C PRO A 69 -0.50 15.04 -4.74
N ASP A 70 -1.62 15.08 -5.45
CA ASP A 70 -2.85 15.81 -5.07
C ASP A 70 -3.84 14.94 -4.29
N TYR A 71 -3.61 13.62 -4.18
CA TYR A 71 -4.46 12.74 -3.41
C TYR A 71 -4.41 13.10 -1.91
N ARG A 72 -5.58 13.36 -1.32
CA ARG A 72 -5.75 13.64 0.12
C ARG A 72 -6.64 12.60 0.82
N GLY A 73 -7.10 11.61 0.07
CA GLY A 73 -7.90 10.54 0.62
C GLY A 73 -7.11 9.66 1.59
N ARG A 74 -7.83 8.81 2.29
CA ARG A 74 -7.26 7.86 3.24
C ARG A 74 -6.53 6.75 2.47
N ILE A 75 -5.39 6.32 2.98
CA ILE A 75 -4.61 5.24 2.37
C ILE A 75 -5.16 3.89 2.84
N PHE A 76 -5.56 3.07 1.87
CA PHE A 76 -5.96 1.69 2.06
C PHE A 76 -5.01 0.75 1.31
N ILE A 77 -4.75 -0.42 1.89
CA ILE A 77 -3.95 -1.49 1.29
C ILE A 77 -4.90 -2.63 0.91
N PRO A 78 -5.20 -2.81 -0.38
CA PRO A 78 -6.05 -3.92 -0.80
C PRO A 78 -5.20 -5.20 -0.90
N PHE A 79 -5.50 -6.17 -0.04
CA PHE A 79 -4.91 -7.50 -0.11
C PHE A 79 -5.94 -8.52 -0.60
N ARG A 80 -5.49 -9.42 -1.49
CA ARG A 80 -6.19 -10.64 -1.85
C ARG A 80 -5.71 -11.78 -0.96
N TYR A 81 -6.63 -12.51 -0.34
CA TYR A 81 -6.34 -13.76 0.33
C TYR A 81 -6.37 -14.93 -0.67
N VAL A 82 -5.34 -15.78 -0.66
CA VAL A 82 -5.22 -16.96 -1.55
C VAL A 82 -5.12 -18.29 -0.79
N GLY A 83 -5.27 -18.25 0.53
CA GLY A 83 -5.26 -19.44 1.38
C GLY A 83 -6.59 -20.20 1.33
N SER A 84 -6.64 -21.36 1.99
CA SER A 84 -7.83 -22.22 2.08
C SER A 84 -8.65 -22.01 3.36
N GLY A 85 -8.18 -21.15 4.28
CA GLY A 85 -8.81 -20.89 5.57
C GLY A 85 -9.80 -19.73 5.55
N ASP A 86 -10.12 -19.23 6.75
CA ASP A 86 -10.92 -18.02 6.93
C ASP A 86 -10.08 -16.78 6.64
N GLY A 87 -10.31 -16.15 5.50
CA GLY A 87 -9.58 -14.95 5.09
C GLY A 87 -9.83 -13.74 5.99
N MET A 88 -11.00 -13.62 6.64
CA MET A 88 -11.27 -12.51 7.56
C MET A 88 -10.50 -12.70 8.85
N GLN A 89 -10.48 -13.92 9.40
CA GLN A 89 -9.65 -14.23 10.57
C GLN A 89 -8.17 -13.96 10.28
N ALA A 90 -7.65 -14.43 9.14
CA ALA A 90 -6.27 -14.18 8.73
C ALA A 90 -5.98 -12.68 8.56
N ALA A 91 -6.97 -11.90 8.10
CA ALA A 91 -6.83 -10.46 7.95
C ALA A 91 -6.79 -9.74 9.31
N GLU A 92 -7.63 -10.15 10.26
CA GLU A 92 -7.65 -9.62 11.62
C GLU A 92 -6.33 -9.86 12.36
N GLU A 93 -5.68 -11.01 12.14
CA GLU A 93 -4.35 -11.30 12.69
C GLU A 93 -3.27 -10.31 12.25
N LEU A 94 -3.42 -9.67 11.09
CA LEU A 94 -2.49 -8.66 10.59
C LEU A 94 -2.71 -7.27 11.19
N LEU A 95 -3.79 -7.03 11.93
CA LEU A 95 -4.02 -5.75 12.59
C LEU A 95 -2.87 -5.41 13.53
N HIS A 96 -2.54 -4.13 13.57
CA HIS A 96 -1.42 -3.55 14.32
C HIS A 96 -0.03 -4.02 13.88
N GLN A 97 0.06 -4.83 12.83
CA GLN A 97 1.33 -5.19 12.19
C GLN A 97 1.66 -4.23 11.05
N ARG A 98 2.95 -4.14 10.75
CA ARG A 98 3.45 -3.42 9.58
C ARG A 98 3.29 -4.32 8.36
N ILE A 99 2.41 -3.93 7.44
CA ILE A 99 1.96 -4.78 6.32
C ILE A 99 2.43 -4.28 4.96
N ALA A 100 2.62 -2.97 4.82
CA ALA A 100 3.07 -2.32 3.59
C ALA A 100 4.12 -1.26 3.93
N GLN A 101 4.75 -0.69 2.91
CA GLN A 101 5.68 0.41 3.06
C GLN A 101 5.52 1.39 1.90
N MET A 102 5.75 2.67 2.20
CA MET A 102 5.75 3.75 1.21
C MET A 102 7.15 3.96 0.66
N LEU A 103 7.29 4.07 -0.65
CA LEU A 103 8.48 4.53 -1.35
C LEU A 103 8.17 5.90 -1.95
N VAL A 104 9.01 6.90 -1.67
CA VAL A 104 8.87 8.23 -2.26
C VAL A 104 9.66 8.25 -3.56
N CYS A 105 8.95 8.44 -4.67
CA CYS A 105 9.50 8.35 -6.02
C CYS A 105 9.45 9.73 -6.70
N LYS A 106 10.47 10.03 -7.51
CA LYS A 106 10.49 11.27 -8.31
C LYS A 106 9.45 11.17 -9.43
N LEU A 107 8.62 12.19 -9.56
CA LEU A 107 7.64 12.31 -10.63
C LEU A 107 8.25 13.07 -11.81
N GLU A 108 8.58 12.35 -12.88
CA GLU A 108 9.05 12.94 -14.14
C GLU A 108 7.85 13.19 -15.06
N LEU A 109 7.45 14.46 -15.20
CA LEU A 109 6.37 14.83 -16.10
C LEU A 109 6.85 14.80 -17.55
N CYS A 110 6.16 14.05 -18.40
CA CYS A 110 6.43 14.01 -19.83
C CYS A 110 5.15 14.25 -20.64
N ARG A 111 5.32 14.82 -21.84
CA ARG A 111 4.24 14.92 -22.81
C ARG A 111 4.18 13.60 -23.58
N ILE A 112 3.01 12.95 -23.53
CA ILE A 112 2.75 11.72 -24.29
C ILE A 112 1.89 12.08 -25.50
N GLU A 113 2.28 11.59 -26.67
CA GLU A 113 1.54 11.75 -27.92
C GLU A 113 1.29 10.37 -28.53
N ALA A 114 0.06 10.10 -28.95
CA ALA A 114 -0.24 8.89 -29.71
C ALA A 114 0.30 9.04 -31.14
N VAL A 115 0.92 7.98 -31.66
CA VAL A 115 1.45 7.92 -33.03
C VAL A 115 0.73 6.82 -33.81
N ASP A 116 0.56 7.04 -35.11
CA ASP A 116 -0.20 6.13 -35.98
C ASP A 116 0.60 4.91 -36.46
N PHE A 117 1.90 4.83 -36.13
CA PHE A 117 2.81 3.78 -36.59
C PHE A 117 3.71 3.27 -35.44
N LEU A 118 4.04 1.97 -35.51
CA LEU A 118 5.04 1.32 -34.66
C LEU A 118 6.45 1.49 -35.21
#